data_AF-A0A4Y9UA93-F1
#
_entry.id   AF-A0A4Y9UA93-F1
#
_cell.length_a   1.000
_cell.length_b   1.000
_cell.length_c   1.000
_cell.angle_alpha   90.00
_cell.angle_beta   90.00
_cell.angle_gamma   90.00
#
_symmetry.space_group_name_H-M   'P 1'
#
loop_
_entity.id
_entity.type
_entity.pdbx_description
1 polymer ?
#
loop_
_entity_poly.entity_id
_entity_poly.type
_entity_poly.pdbx_seq_one_letter_code
_entity_poly.pdbx_strand_id
1 'polypeptide(L)'
;MPDVDWEVVRKYRLSNERPPEWPEDVYAISIKGSALLGIHERSGKLYWDGKEIVTRNAIRLGTLERWIAIFAAVGTFGTFVVNAGRAMGKWS
;
A
#
# COMPACT_ATOMS: atom_id res chain seq x y z
N MET A 1 4.65 -2.85 -38.68
CA MET A 1 5.43 -2.50 -37.48
C MET A 1 6.57 -3.50 -37.41
N PRO A 2 7.83 -3.07 -37.22
CA PRO A 2 8.90 -4.03 -36.92
C PRO A 2 8.51 -4.81 -35.68
N ASP A 3 8.85 -6.11 -35.66
CA ASP A 3 8.65 -6.97 -34.50
C ASP A 3 9.42 -6.38 -33.30
N VAL A 4 8.74 -6.24 -32.16
CA VAL A 4 9.36 -5.68 -30.96
C VAL A 4 10.22 -6.76 -30.32
N ASP A 5 11.53 -6.54 -30.27
CA ASP A 5 12.44 -7.42 -29.54
C ASP A 5 12.24 -7.26 -28.02
N TRP A 6 11.43 -8.14 -27.45
CA TRP A 6 11.11 -8.15 -26.03
C TRP A 6 12.29 -8.50 -25.13
N GLU A 7 13.29 -9.22 -25.63
CA GLU A 7 14.49 -9.56 -24.84
C GLU A 7 15.34 -8.31 -24.61
N VAL A 8 15.47 -7.46 -25.64
CA VAL A 8 16.13 -6.15 -25.50
C VAL A 8 15.38 -5.27 -24.50
N VAL A 9 14.06 -5.26 -24.54
CA VAL A 9 13.23 -4.49 -23.60
C VAL A 9 13.43 -4.96 -22.15
N ARG A 10 13.44 -6.29 -21.92
CA ARG A 10 13.68 -6.88 -20.59
C ARG A 10 15.09 -6.61 -20.07
N LYS A 11 16.10 -6.65 -20.96
CA LYS A 11 17.50 -6.37 -20.61
C LYS A 11 17.69 -4.94 -20.09
N TYR A 12 17.00 -3.97 -20.66
CA TYR A 12 17.10 -2.57 -20.27
C TYR A 12 15.90 -2.11 -19.43
N ARG A 13 15.38 -2.95 -18.54
CA ARG A 13 14.17 -2.66 -17.74
C ARG A 13 14.33 -1.45 -16.78
N LEU A 14 15.48 -1.30 -16.16
CA LEU A 14 15.77 -0.23 -15.19
C LEU A 14 16.66 0.84 -15.82
N SER A 15 16.52 2.07 -15.33
CA SER A 15 17.45 3.16 -15.61
C SER A 15 18.75 2.95 -14.84
N ASN A 16 19.87 3.34 -15.45
CA ASN A 16 21.16 3.44 -14.76
C ASN A 16 21.25 4.69 -13.87
N GLU A 17 20.34 5.64 -14.07
CA GLU A 17 20.25 6.87 -13.27
C GLU A 17 19.20 6.72 -12.17
N ARG A 18 19.59 7.12 -10.96
CA ARG A 18 18.78 7.02 -9.74
C ARG A 18 18.81 8.36 -8.99
N PRO A 19 17.66 8.92 -8.59
CA PRO A 19 17.65 10.06 -7.69
C PRO A 19 18.35 9.73 -6.36
N PRO A 20 19.21 10.62 -5.84
CA PRO A 20 20.01 10.34 -4.65
C PRO A 20 19.16 10.09 -3.40
N GLU A 21 17.96 10.66 -3.34
CA GLU A 21 17.03 10.56 -2.20
C GLU A 21 16.21 9.26 -2.16
N TRP A 22 16.28 8.43 -3.20
CA TRP A 22 15.57 7.16 -3.21
C TRP A 22 16.28 6.12 -2.32
N PRO A 23 15.60 5.03 -1.90
CA PRO A 23 16.28 3.89 -1.29
C PRO A 23 17.29 3.24 -2.25
N GLU A 24 18.40 2.69 -1.73
CA GLU A 24 19.56 2.20 -2.53
C GLU A 24 19.20 1.17 -3.60
N ASP A 25 18.15 0.39 -3.35
CA ASP A 25 17.64 -0.69 -4.19
C ASP A 25 16.48 -0.27 -5.11
N VAL A 26 16.08 1.01 -5.09
CA VAL A 26 14.97 1.54 -5.89
C VAL A 26 15.52 2.36 -7.05
N TYR A 27 15.21 1.91 -8.28
CA TYR A 27 15.68 2.53 -9.52
C TYR A 27 14.52 3.02 -10.37
N ALA A 28 14.77 4.08 -11.15
CA ALA A 28 13.78 4.56 -12.11
C ALA A 28 13.54 3.51 -13.22
N ILE A 29 12.32 3.50 -13.76
CA ILE A 29 12.00 2.69 -14.94
C ILE A 29 12.65 3.33 -16.16
N SER A 30 13.31 2.55 -17.01
CA SER A 30 13.81 3.10 -18.27
C SER A 30 12.66 3.32 -19.27
N ILE A 31 12.90 4.13 -20.29
CA ILE A 31 11.93 4.33 -21.39
C ILE A 31 11.60 3.02 -22.11
N LYS A 32 12.56 2.09 -22.22
CA LYS A 32 12.27 0.76 -22.80
C LYS A 32 11.48 -0.09 -21.82
N GLY A 33 11.86 -0.08 -20.54
CA GLY A 33 11.21 -0.84 -19.49
C GLY A 33 9.75 -0.46 -19.26
N SER A 34 9.36 0.78 -19.56
CA SER A 34 7.95 1.22 -19.44
C SER A 34 7.01 0.47 -20.39
N ALA A 35 7.51 -0.09 -21.50
CA ALA A 35 6.72 -0.92 -22.40
C ALA A 35 6.28 -2.26 -21.77
N LEU A 36 6.90 -2.66 -20.64
CA LEU A 36 6.50 -3.84 -19.87
C LEU A 36 5.33 -3.56 -18.91
N LEU A 37 4.90 -2.30 -18.79
CA LEU A 37 3.72 -1.93 -18.02
C LEU A 37 2.46 -2.21 -18.84
N GLY A 38 1.55 -2.99 -18.26
CA GLY A 38 0.26 -3.33 -18.85
C GLY A 38 -0.87 -3.04 -17.87
N ILE A 39 -2.07 -2.81 -18.42
CA ILE A 39 -3.29 -2.69 -17.64
C ILE A 39 -4.19 -3.86 -18.02
N HIS A 40 -4.69 -4.59 -17.04
CA HIS A 40 -5.71 -5.60 -17.28
C HIS A 40 -7.07 -4.91 -17.50
N GLU A 41 -7.54 -4.87 -18.75
CA GLU A 41 -8.70 -4.08 -19.18
C GLU A 41 -9.95 -4.28 -18.31
N ARG A 42 -10.25 -5.53 -17.91
CA ARG A 42 -11.47 -5.84 -17.16
C ARG A 42 -11.40 -5.42 -15.69
N SER A 43 -10.23 -5.49 -15.08
CA SER A 43 -10.07 -5.23 -13.63
C SER A 43 -9.41 -3.91 -13.31
N GLY A 44 -8.89 -3.19 -14.32
CA GLY A 44 -8.11 -1.96 -14.13
C GLY A 44 -6.82 -2.16 -13.34
N LYS A 45 -6.36 -3.42 -13.16
CA LYS A 45 -5.18 -3.75 -12.38
C LYS A 45 -3.93 -3.46 -13.20
N LEU A 46 -2.91 -2.90 -12.55
CA LEU A 46 -1.61 -2.62 -13.16
C LEU A 46 -0.73 -3.86 -13.08
N TYR A 47 -0.05 -4.18 -14.18
CA TYR A 47 0.90 -5.29 -14.27
C TYR A 47 2.24 -4.79 -14.78
N TRP A 48 3.31 -5.38 -14.29
CA TRP A 48 4.66 -5.24 -14.82
C TRP A 48 5.17 -6.59 -15.27
N ASP A 49 5.44 -6.75 -16.57
CA ASP A 49 6.01 -7.99 -17.14
C ASP A 49 5.20 -9.23 -16.70
N GLY A 50 3.87 -9.10 -16.75
CA GLY A 50 2.91 -10.14 -16.36
C GLY A 50 2.67 -10.31 -14.85
N LYS A 51 3.39 -9.58 -13.97
CA LYS A 51 3.19 -9.62 -12.52
C LYS A 51 2.34 -8.45 -12.06
N GLU A 52 1.32 -8.71 -11.24
CA GLU A 52 0.43 -7.68 -10.71
C GLU A 52 1.20 -6.70 -9.79
N ILE A 53 1.14 -5.40 -10.08
CA ILE A 53 1.68 -4.35 -9.22
C ILE A 53 0.62 -3.99 -8.18
N VAL A 54 0.79 -4.49 -6.96
CA VAL A 54 -0.06 -4.10 -5.84
C VAL A 54 0.55 -2.86 -5.17
N THR A 55 -0.01 -1.69 -5.44
CA THR A 55 0.35 -0.48 -4.71
C THR A 55 -0.22 -0.58 -3.29
N ARG A 56 0.63 -0.90 -2.31
CA ARG A 56 0.27 -0.87 -0.88
C ARG A 56 0.23 0.58 -0.37
N ASN A 57 -0.61 1.43 -0.96
CA ASN A 57 -0.72 2.85 -0.58
C ASN A 57 -1.94 3.18 0.27
N ALA A 58 -2.55 2.19 0.92
CA ALA A 58 -3.54 2.45 1.95
C ALA A 58 -3.11 1.73 3.21
N ILE A 59 -2.60 2.48 4.18
CA ILE A 59 -2.77 2.16 5.61
C ILE A 59 -4.28 2.29 5.88
N ARG A 60 -5.08 1.42 5.28
CA ARG A 60 -6.45 1.19 5.70
C ARG A 60 -6.32 0.09 6.74
N LEU A 61 -6.51 0.45 8.01
CA LEU A 61 -6.86 -0.52 9.04
C LEU A 61 -7.91 -1.44 8.42
N GLY A 62 -7.60 -2.72 8.30
CA GLY A 62 -8.57 -3.69 7.79
C GLY A 62 -9.83 -3.63 8.64
N THR A 63 -10.96 -4.15 8.12
CA THR A 63 -12.23 -4.18 8.87
C THR A 63 -12.06 -4.72 10.29
N LEU A 64 -11.22 -5.76 10.46
CA LEU A 64 -10.89 -6.34 11.76
C LEU A 64 -10.15 -5.37 12.69
N GLU A 65 -9.11 -4.70 12.19
CA GLU A 65 -8.32 -3.73 12.94
C GLU A 65 -9.17 -2.55 13.41
N ARG A 66 -10.12 -2.11 12.55
CA ARG A 66 -11.10 -1.09 12.89
C ARG A 66 -12.05 -1.54 14.01
N TRP A 67 -12.53 -2.79 13.98
CA TRP A 67 -13.36 -3.33 15.06
C TRP A 67 -12.60 -3.42 16.39
N ILE A 68 -11.35 -3.89 16.36
CA ILE A 68 -10.50 -3.95 17.56
C ILE A 68 -10.31 -2.56 18.16
N ALA A 69 -10.02 -1.55 17.33
CA ALA A 69 -9.88 -0.17 17.78
C ALA A 69 -11.18 0.38 18.41
N ILE A 70 -12.35 0.06 17.82
CA ILE A 70 -13.65 0.46 18.36
C ILE A 70 -13.89 -0.19 19.72
N PHE A 71 -13.67 -1.51 19.86
CA PHE A 71 -13.87 -2.20 21.14
C PHE A 71 -12.91 -1.69 22.22
N ALA A 72 -11.65 -1.44 21.88
CA ALA A 72 -10.68 -0.86 22.80
C ALA A 72 -11.10 0.55 23.26
N ALA A 73 -11.58 1.40 22.34
CA ALA A 73 -12.06 2.73 22.68
C ALA A 73 -13.30 2.71 23.58
N VAL A 74 -14.29 1.85 23.26
CA VAL A 74 -15.50 1.69 24.07
C VAL A 74 -15.17 1.14 25.45
N GLY A 75 -14.31 0.13 25.55
CA GLY A 75 -13.87 -0.44 26.82
C GLY A 75 -13.19 0.62 27.69
N THR A 76 -12.22 1.34 27.13
CA THR A 76 -11.48 2.41 27.84
C THR A 76 -12.43 3.51 28.33
N PHE A 77 -13.33 3.97 27.46
CA PHE A 77 -14.31 5.01 27.82
C PHE A 77 -15.30 4.52 28.88
N GLY A 78 -15.77 3.28 28.79
CA GLY A 78 -16.64 2.67 29.80
C GLY A 78 -15.97 2.60 31.17
N THR A 79 -14.72 2.14 31.25
CA THR A 79 -13.95 2.16 32.50
C THR A 79 -13.75 3.57 33.05
N PHE A 80 -13.50 4.54 32.17
CA PHE A 80 -13.38 5.95 32.57
C PHE A 80 -14.68 6.47 33.20
N VAL A 81 -15.84 6.23 32.57
CA VAL A 81 -17.14 6.67 33.09
C VAL A 81 -17.46 6.03 34.43
N VAL A 82 -17.24 4.72 34.58
CA VAL A 82 -17.48 4.01 35.85
C VAL A 82 -16.58 4.56 36.96
N ASN A 83 -15.29 4.77 36.66
CA ASN A 83 -14.35 5.31 37.64
C ASN A 83 -14.68 6.76 38.02
N ALA A 84 -15.10 7.59 37.05
CA ALA A 84 -15.55 8.95 37.31
C ALA A 84 -16.84 8.98 38.16
N GLY A 85 -17.80 8.09 37.88
CA GLY A 85 -19.04 7.96 38.65
C GLY A 85 -18.81 7.53 40.09
N ARG A 86 -17.87 6.60 40.32
CA ARG A 86 -17.40 6.20 41.66
C ARG A 86 -16.70 7.35 42.38
N ALA A 87 -15.81 8.07 41.71
CA ALA A 87 -15.10 9.22 42.28
C ALA A 87 -16.05 10.36 42.68
N MET A 88 -17.16 10.55 41.97
CA MET A 88 -18.21 11.53 42.30
C MET A 88 -19.24 11.02 43.31
N GLY A 89 -19.08 9.82 43.87
CA GLY A 89 -19.99 9.25 44.85
C GLY A 89 -21.40 8.95 44.31
N LYS A 90 -21.59 8.92 42.99
CA LYS A 90 -22.91 8.72 42.38
C LYS A 90 -23.32 7.25 42.37
N TRP A 91 -22.37 6.33 42.31
CA TRP A 91 -22.61 4.88 42.36
C TRP A 91 -21.79 4.31 43.53
N SER A 92 -22.48 4.09 44.66
CA SER A 92 -21.99 3.37 45.84
C SER A 92 -21.96 1.87 45.59
#